data_AF-A0AAC9HTT6-F1
#
_entry.id   AF-A0AAC9HTT6-F1
#
_cell.length_a   1.000
_cell.length_b   1.000
_cell.length_c   1.000
_cell.angle_alpha   90.00
_cell.angle_beta   90.00
_cell.angle_gamma   90.00
#
_symmetry.space_group_name_H-M   'P 1'
#
loop_
_entity.id
_entity.type
_entity.pdbx_description
1 polymer ?
#
loop_
_entity_poly.entity_id
_entity_poly.type
_entity_poly.pdbx_seq_one_letter_code
_entity_poly.pdbx_strand_id
1 'polypeptide(L)'
;MRSFRDPSNWAEWVPALASGQPARSTWVEIGCNRSRGHVLIEGHRPGHKSVFAAITAGAALEVIGGLRYRLRHAVTVPAFGTGLEEREFTVVDPGDDSAVLTIVNRFGSLGSWSIHADRIPELSWALKHAHTLAAEQPWNAEAATPAAASALGGA
;
A
#
# COMPACT_ATOMS: atom_id res chain seq x y z
N MET A 1 -5.39 -21.03 -6.09
CA MET A 1 -5.35 -19.56 -5.90
C MET A 1 -6.59 -19.17 -5.12
N ARG A 2 -6.48 -18.87 -3.82
CA ARG A 2 -7.63 -18.52 -2.98
C ARG A 2 -7.81 -17.01 -3.01
N SER A 3 -8.99 -16.55 -3.43
CA SER A 3 -9.41 -15.15 -3.45
C SER A 3 -9.48 -14.56 -2.02
N PHE A 4 -9.16 -13.27 -1.86
CA PHE A 4 -8.88 -12.53 -0.61
C PHE A 4 -9.77 -11.27 -0.37
N ARG A 5 -10.70 -11.27 0.60
CA ARG A 5 -11.63 -10.15 0.93
C ARG A 5 -11.00 -8.77 1.16
N ASP A 6 -11.80 -7.72 0.92
CA ASP A 6 -11.59 -6.27 1.14
C ASP A 6 -10.48 -5.88 2.16
N PRO A 7 -9.52 -5.00 1.79
CA PRO A 7 -8.41 -4.57 2.63
C PRO A 7 -8.76 -3.77 3.89
N SER A 8 -10.02 -3.35 4.09
CA SER A 8 -10.44 -2.66 5.32
C SER A 8 -10.17 -3.46 6.61
N ASN A 9 -10.02 -4.79 6.51
CA ASN A 9 -9.71 -5.69 7.62
C ASN A 9 -8.24 -6.15 7.64
N TRP A 10 -7.36 -5.59 6.80
CA TRP A 10 -5.96 -6.05 6.62
C TRP A 10 -4.94 -5.23 7.41
N ALA A 11 -5.37 -4.11 7.99
CA ALA A 11 -4.55 -3.35 8.90
C ALA A 11 -4.47 -4.10 10.24
N GLU A 12 -3.56 -5.07 10.35
CA GLU A 12 -2.89 -5.27 11.63
C GLU A 12 -2.16 -3.95 11.89
N TRP A 13 -2.72 -3.16 12.81
CA TRP A 13 -2.32 -1.80 13.14
C TRP A 13 -0.80 -1.65 13.16
N VAL A 14 -0.22 -1.13 12.07
CA VAL A 14 1.13 -0.56 12.08
C VAL A 14 0.90 0.94 12.15
N PRO A 15 1.27 1.61 13.26
CA PRO A 15 1.16 3.04 13.34
C PRO A 15 2.17 3.64 12.35
N ALA A 16 1.74 3.85 11.11
CA ALA A 16 2.37 4.84 10.27
C ALA A 16 1.98 6.18 10.88
N LEU A 17 2.82 6.64 11.82
CA LEU A 17 2.79 8.00 12.35
C LEU A 17 3.09 8.97 11.20
N ALA A 18 2.05 9.25 10.43
CA ALA A 18 1.79 10.52 9.77
C ALA A 18 0.48 11.09 10.36
N SER A 19 0.24 10.89 11.66
CA SER A 19 -0.90 11.48 12.36
C SER A 19 -0.60 12.94 12.71
N GLY A 20 -0.36 13.76 11.70
CA GLY A 20 -0.71 15.17 11.82
C GLY A 20 -2.13 15.26 11.32
N GLN A 21 -3.15 15.20 12.18
CA GLN A 21 -4.53 15.54 11.78
C GLN A 21 -4.46 16.93 11.13
N PRO A 22 -4.53 17.06 9.80
CA PRO A 22 -4.55 18.38 9.21
C PRO A 22 -5.97 18.87 9.43
N ALA A 23 -6.11 20.09 9.93
CA ALA A 23 -7.43 20.72 10.10
C ALA A 23 -8.18 20.97 8.76
N ARG A 24 -7.80 20.34 7.62
CA ARG A 24 -8.36 20.60 6.28
C ARG A 24 -8.43 19.39 5.32
N SER A 25 -9.65 19.19 4.81
CA SER A 25 -10.15 18.70 3.50
C SER A 25 -9.79 17.33 2.88
N THR A 26 -8.65 16.67 3.08
CA THR A 26 -8.37 15.33 2.50
C THR A 26 -7.00 14.85 2.97
N TRP A 27 -6.79 13.54 3.18
CA TRP A 27 -5.46 13.01 3.54
C TRP A 27 -5.25 11.59 2.98
N VAL A 28 -4.00 11.13 3.01
CA VAL A 28 -3.62 9.77 2.58
C VAL A 28 -2.84 9.11 3.72
N GLU A 29 -3.18 7.87 4.01
CA GLU A 29 -2.49 7.00 4.95
C GLU A 29 -1.80 5.86 4.20
N ILE A 30 -0.60 5.50 4.66
CA ILE A 30 0.21 4.43 4.07
C ILE A 30 0.42 3.36 5.13
N GLY A 31 0.02 2.12 4.83
CA GLY A 31 0.18 0.97 5.70
C GLY A 31 0.92 -0.17 4.99
N CYS A 32 0.99 -1.33 5.64
CA CYS A 32 1.52 -2.54 5.01
C CYS A 32 0.78 -3.79 5.47
N ASN A 33 0.76 -4.81 4.61
CA ASN A 33 0.38 -6.16 4.96
C ASN A 33 1.60 -7.06 4.76
N ARG A 34 2.32 -7.32 5.86
CA ARG A 34 3.58 -8.09 5.84
C ARG A 34 3.37 -9.54 5.40
N SER A 35 2.27 -10.16 5.82
CA SER A 35 1.94 -11.55 5.45
C SER A 35 1.77 -11.76 3.94
N ARG A 36 1.50 -10.68 3.19
CA ARG A 36 1.30 -10.71 1.73
C ARG A 36 2.35 -9.92 0.95
N GLY A 37 3.26 -9.22 1.62
CA GLY A 37 4.25 -8.37 0.96
C GLY A 37 3.62 -7.20 0.20
N HIS A 38 2.53 -6.63 0.74
CA HIS A 38 1.81 -5.51 0.12
C HIS A 38 1.98 -4.22 0.93
N VAL A 39 2.05 -3.10 0.22
CA VAL A 39 1.91 -1.74 0.76
C VAL A 39 0.46 -1.30 0.56
N LEU A 40 -0.16 -0.76 1.60
CA LEU A 40 -1.55 -0.30 1.58
C LEU A 40 -1.57 1.22 1.44
N ILE A 41 -2.44 1.74 0.58
CA ILE A 41 -2.70 3.16 0.41
C ILE A 41 -4.18 3.38 0.68
N GLU A 42 -4.48 4.22 1.67
CA GLU A 42 -5.83 4.64 2.00
C GLU A 42 -5.96 6.15 1.79
N GLY A 43 -6.88 6.54 0.93
CA GLY A 43 -7.19 7.93 0.66
C GLY A 43 -8.50 8.34 1.31
N HIS A 44 -8.47 9.40 2.12
CA HIS A 44 -9.58 9.90 2.89
C HIS A 44 -10.09 11.24 2.35
N ARG A 45 -11.41 11.42 2.41
CA ARG A 45 -12.11 12.68 2.14
C ARG A 45 -13.24 12.86 3.14
N PRO A 46 -13.41 14.04 3.76
CA PRO A 46 -14.50 14.30 4.70
C PRO A 46 -15.87 13.98 4.09
N GLY A 47 -16.70 13.23 4.83
CA GLY A 47 -18.04 12.86 4.39
C GLY A 47 -18.12 11.74 3.35
N HIS A 48 -16.99 11.14 2.96
CA HIS A 48 -16.95 10.02 2.02
C HIS A 48 -16.28 8.78 2.63
N LYS A 49 -16.65 7.60 2.12
CA LYS A 49 -15.94 6.36 2.46
C LYS A 49 -14.50 6.45 1.93
N SER A 50 -13.53 5.99 2.73
CA SER A 50 -12.15 5.87 2.30
C SER A 50 -12.01 5.00 1.05
N VAL A 51 -11.03 5.34 0.22
CA VAL A 51 -10.70 4.62 -1.01
C VAL A 51 -9.35 3.95 -0.83
N PHE A 52 -9.27 2.69 -1.24
CA PHE A 52 -8.13 1.83 -0.96
C PHE A 52 -7.45 1.35 -2.23
N ALA A 53 -6.13 1.23 -2.17
CA ALA A 53 -5.31 0.45 -3.07
C ALA A 53 -4.29 -0.33 -2.25
N ALA A 54 -3.95 -1.53 -2.70
CA ALA A 54 -2.86 -2.30 -2.13
C ALA A 54 -1.91 -2.65 -3.27
N ILE A 55 -0.64 -2.29 -3.17
CA ILE A 55 0.35 -2.49 -4.22
C ILE A 55 1.43 -3.44 -3.72
N THR A 56 2.15 -4.10 -4.62
CA THR A 56 3.27 -4.97 -4.20
C THR A 56 4.40 -4.13 -3.61
N ALA A 57 5.25 -4.74 -2.80
CA ALA A 57 6.47 -4.08 -2.31
C ALA A 57 7.35 -3.56 -3.48
N GLY A 58 7.43 -4.29 -4.60
CA GLY A 58 8.14 -3.84 -5.80
C GLY A 58 7.52 -2.59 -6.44
N ALA A 59 6.21 -2.59 -6.63
CA ALA A 59 5.47 -1.44 -7.14
C ALA A 59 5.63 -0.19 -6.23
N ALA A 60 5.74 -0.39 -4.91
CA ALA A 60 6.02 0.72 -3.99
C ALA A 60 7.38 1.38 -4.26
N LEU A 61 8.41 0.62 -4.67
CA LEU A 61 9.70 1.20 -5.08
C LEU A 61 9.59 2.05 -6.35
N GLU A 62 8.79 1.60 -7.32
CA GLU A 62 8.52 2.36 -8.54
C GLU A 62 7.84 3.69 -8.19
N VAL A 63 6.82 3.66 -7.33
CA VAL A 63 6.14 4.85 -6.82
C VAL A 63 7.10 5.79 -6.09
N ILE A 64 7.96 5.27 -5.21
CA ILE A 64 8.99 6.07 -4.52
C ILE A 64 9.94 6.71 -5.54
N GLY A 65 10.27 6.00 -6.61
CA GLY A 65 11.05 6.52 -7.74
C GLY A 65 10.35 7.69 -8.43
N GLY A 66 9.05 7.56 -8.71
CA GLY A 66 8.21 8.60 -9.30
C GLY A 66 8.04 9.85 -8.44
N LEU A 67 8.20 9.73 -7.11
CA LEU A 67 8.14 10.85 -6.17
C LEU A 67 9.50 11.57 -5.97
N ARG A 68 10.61 11.06 -6.52
CA ARG A 68 11.93 11.66 -6.32
C ARG A 68 12.01 13.07 -6.87
N TYR A 69 12.32 14.03 -6.00
CA TYR A 69 12.57 15.42 -6.35
C TYR A 69 13.55 15.53 -7.55
N ARG A 70 13.19 16.33 -8.56
CA ARG A 70 13.86 16.52 -9.88
C ARG A 70 13.85 15.33 -10.86
N LEU A 71 13.41 14.14 -10.46
CA LEU A 71 13.23 12.97 -11.32
C LEU A 71 11.78 12.47 -11.31
N ARG A 72 10.87 13.35 -10.91
CA ARG A 72 9.46 13.02 -10.79
C ARG A 72 8.89 12.68 -12.16
N HIS A 73 8.12 11.60 -12.22
CA HIS A 73 7.47 11.13 -13.42
C HIS A 73 6.19 10.42 -13.05
N ALA A 74 5.27 10.32 -14.00
CA ALA A 74 4.04 9.59 -13.81
C ALA A 74 4.33 8.10 -13.64
N VAL A 75 3.79 7.51 -12.57
CA VAL A 75 3.88 6.08 -12.28
C VAL A 75 2.47 5.56 -12.05
N THR A 76 2.08 4.51 -12.78
CA THR A 76 0.82 3.80 -12.57
C THR A 76 1.16 2.34 -12.26
N VAL A 77 0.60 1.83 -11.17
CA VAL A 77 0.79 0.45 -10.74
C VAL A 77 -0.55 -0.22 -10.45
N PRO A 78 -0.70 -1.51 -10.76
CA PRO A 78 -1.93 -2.23 -10.45
C PRO A 78 -2.10 -2.41 -8.93
N ALA A 79 -3.35 -2.36 -8.46
CA ALA A 79 -3.71 -2.75 -7.11
C ALA A 79 -4.01 -4.26 -7.03
N PHE A 80 -3.74 -4.87 -5.88
CA PHE A 80 -3.81 -6.30 -5.64
C PHE A 80 -4.63 -6.61 -4.40
N GLY A 81 -5.55 -7.55 -4.54
CA GLY A 81 -6.49 -7.94 -3.48
C GLY A 81 -7.90 -8.09 -4.04
N THR A 82 -8.78 -8.78 -3.32
CA THR A 82 -10.16 -8.91 -3.81
C THR A 82 -11.01 -7.72 -3.42
N GLY A 83 -11.84 -7.28 -4.35
CA GLY A 83 -12.45 -5.96 -4.37
C GLY A 83 -11.55 -4.86 -4.96
N LEU A 84 -10.33 -5.19 -5.39
CA LEU A 84 -9.35 -4.26 -5.97
C LEU A 84 -8.94 -4.63 -7.40
N GLU A 85 -9.49 -5.70 -8.00
CA GLU A 85 -8.98 -6.37 -9.21
C GLU A 85 -9.01 -5.54 -10.50
N GLU A 86 -9.51 -4.31 -10.45
CA GLU A 86 -9.55 -3.38 -11.58
C GLU A 86 -9.05 -2.00 -11.16
N ARG A 87 -8.45 -1.89 -9.97
CA ARG A 87 -7.95 -0.62 -9.47
C ARG A 87 -6.49 -0.44 -9.85
N GLU A 88 -6.15 0.79 -10.17
CA GLU A 88 -4.77 1.22 -10.37
C GLU A 88 -4.49 2.36 -9.41
N PHE A 89 -3.26 2.39 -8.91
CA PHE A 89 -2.73 3.50 -8.14
C PHE A 89 -1.76 4.28 -9.01
N THR A 90 -2.03 5.57 -9.14
CA THR A 90 -1.26 6.47 -9.99
C THR A 90 -0.68 7.62 -9.16
N VAL A 91 0.57 7.94 -9.42
CA VAL A 91 1.24 9.16 -8.97
C VAL A 91 1.60 9.98 -10.20
N VAL A 92 1.22 11.25 -10.22
CA VAL A 92 1.52 12.19 -11.31
C VAL A 92 2.24 13.41 -10.75
N ASP A 93 3.23 13.91 -11.48
CA ASP A 93 3.77 15.26 -11.28
C ASP A 93 3.01 16.24 -12.19
N PRO A 94 2.13 17.10 -11.63
CA PRO A 94 1.43 18.13 -12.40
C PRO A 94 2.33 19.31 -12.82
N GLY A 95 3.57 19.39 -12.33
CA GLY A 95 4.51 20.47 -12.65
C GLY A 95 4.38 21.73 -11.78
N ASP A 96 3.58 21.68 -10.72
CA ASP A 96 3.30 22.80 -9.79
C ASP A 96 3.94 22.60 -8.40
N ASP A 97 5.04 21.84 -8.36
CA ASP A 97 5.73 21.37 -7.15
C ASP A 97 4.94 20.39 -6.25
N SER A 98 3.68 20.08 -6.56
CA SER A 98 2.91 19.04 -5.88
C SER A 98 3.09 17.65 -6.50
N ALA A 99 2.51 16.64 -5.87
CA ALA A 99 2.29 15.33 -6.48
C ALA A 99 0.80 14.98 -6.35
N VAL A 100 0.21 14.43 -7.40
CA VAL A 100 -1.19 13.99 -7.39
C VAL A 100 -1.25 12.48 -7.30
N LEU A 101 -1.82 11.99 -6.21
CA LEU A 101 -2.12 10.58 -5.99
C LEU A 101 -3.54 10.32 -6.46
N THR A 102 -3.75 9.31 -7.30
CA THR A 102 -5.08 8.94 -7.78
C THR A 102 -5.27 7.44 -7.66
N ILE A 103 -6.44 7.03 -7.19
CA ILE A 103 -6.89 5.64 -7.31
C ILE A 103 -7.98 5.64 -8.36
N VAL A 104 -7.77 4.88 -9.43
CA VAL A 104 -8.72 4.75 -10.54
C VAL A 104 -9.19 3.32 -10.63
N ASN A 105 -10.32 3.11 -11.30
CA ASN A 105 -10.69 1.82 -11.84
C ASN A 105 -11.19 1.98 -13.28
N ARG A 106 -11.65 0.88 -13.89
CA ARG A 106 -12.20 0.91 -15.26
C ARG A 106 -13.39 1.87 -15.47
N PHE A 107 -14.06 2.30 -14.39
CA PHE A 107 -15.20 3.22 -14.43
C PHE A 107 -14.80 4.69 -14.19
N GLY A 108 -13.53 4.96 -13.87
CA GLY A 108 -13.00 6.30 -13.68
C GLY A 108 -12.23 6.47 -12.36
N SER A 109 -11.99 7.73 -11.97
CA SER A 109 -11.31 8.04 -10.72
C SER A 109 -12.21 7.75 -9.52
N LEU A 110 -11.71 6.92 -8.59
CA LEU A 110 -12.33 6.65 -7.30
C LEU A 110 -11.97 7.74 -6.28
N GLY A 111 -10.78 8.31 -6.38
CA GLY A 111 -10.34 9.43 -5.56
C GLY A 111 -9.01 10.00 -6.05
N SER A 112 -8.78 11.27 -5.72
CA SER A 112 -7.56 11.99 -6.03
C SER A 112 -7.17 12.92 -4.88
N TRP A 113 -5.88 12.95 -4.54
CA TRP A 113 -5.29 13.67 -3.42
C TRP A 113 -4.03 14.39 -3.90
N SER A 114 -4.03 15.72 -3.79
CA SER A 114 -2.84 16.53 -4.05
C SER A 114 -1.99 16.61 -2.77
N ILE A 115 -0.70 16.34 -2.91
CA ILE A 115 0.29 16.36 -1.85
C ILE A 115 1.26 17.49 -2.17
N HIS A 116 1.28 18.51 -1.33
CA HIS A 116 2.19 19.64 -1.49
C HIS A 116 3.66 19.24 -1.35
N ALA A 117 4.53 20.02 -1.98
CA ALA A 117 5.97 19.78 -2.08
C ALA A 117 6.64 19.49 -0.73
N ASP A 118 6.23 20.21 0.30
CA ASP A 118 6.74 20.11 1.68
C ASP A 118 6.37 18.78 2.36
N ARG A 119 5.30 18.12 1.91
CA ARG A 119 4.82 16.83 2.44
C ARG A 119 5.26 15.62 1.62
N ILE A 120 5.80 15.83 0.42
CA ILE A 120 6.34 14.74 -0.42
C ILE A 120 7.45 13.93 0.29
N PRO A 121 8.40 14.54 1.04
CA PRO A 121 9.38 13.78 1.81
C PRO A 121 8.76 12.83 2.84
N GLU A 122 7.68 13.26 3.50
CA GLU A 122 6.95 12.46 4.48
C GLU A 122 6.22 11.28 3.82
N LEU A 123 5.52 11.52 2.71
CA LEU A 123 4.89 10.46 1.92
C LEU A 123 5.94 9.45 1.42
N SER A 124 7.06 9.95 0.89
CA SER A 124 8.16 9.11 0.42
C SER A 124 8.77 8.28 1.54
N TRP A 125 8.87 8.84 2.76
CA TRP A 125 9.31 8.12 3.93
C TRP A 125 8.31 7.03 4.34
N ALA A 126 7.02 7.34 4.40
CA ALA A 126 5.98 6.39 4.77
C ALA A 126 5.92 5.20 3.79
N LEU A 127 6.02 5.47 2.49
CA LEU A 127 6.12 4.43 1.46
C LEU A 127 7.38 3.57 1.61
N LYS A 128 8.55 4.19 1.86
CA LYS A 128 9.80 3.44 2.10
C LYS A 128 9.68 2.56 3.33
N HIS A 129 9.14 3.09 4.42
CA HIS A 129 8.95 2.35 5.66
C HIS A 129 8.01 1.16 5.46
N ALA A 130 6.84 1.39 4.85
CA ALA A 130 5.89 0.32 4.52
C ALA A 130 6.49 -0.72 3.57
N HIS A 131 7.27 -0.28 2.57
CA HIS A 131 8.01 -1.16 1.67
C HIS A 131 8.98 -2.06 2.46
N THR A 132 9.84 -1.49 3.31
CA THR A 132 10.78 -2.26 4.13
C THR A 132 10.05 -3.31 4.96
N LEU A 133 8.98 -2.91 5.65
CA LEU A 133 8.17 -3.83 6.45
C LEU A 133 7.49 -4.94 5.64
N ALA A 134 7.04 -4.63 4.42
CA ALA A 134 6.44 -5.60 3.51
C ALA A 134 7.47 -6.51 2.84
N ALA A 135 8.67 -6.01 2.58
CA ALA A 135 9.78 -6.73 1.95
C ALA A 135 10.53 -7.63 2.94
N GLU A 136 10.53 -7.27 4.23
CA GLU A 136 10.93 -8.13 5.35
C GLU A 136 9.89 -9.24 5.55
N GLN A 137 9.69 -10.08 4.54
CA GLN A 137 9.06 -11.36 4.75
C GLN A 137 10.05 -12.26 5.49
N PRO A 138 9.69 -12.80 6.67
CA PRO A 138 10.39 -13.96 7.19
C PRO A 138 10.08 -15.10 6.22
N TRP A 139 11.02 -15.40 5.34
CA TRP A 139 10.91 -16.62 4.54
C TRP A 139 10.79 -17.80 5.54
N ASN A 140 9.76 -18.65 5.38
CA ASN A 140 9.67 -19.97 6.00
C ASN A 140 9.86 -20.07 7.54
N ALA A 141 8.86 -19.69 8.34
CA ALA A 141 8.57 -20.42 9.57
C ALA A 141 7.32 -21.27 9.31
N GLU A 142 7.50 -22.59 9.22
CA GLU A 142 6.45 -23.61 9.21
C GLU A 142 5.90 -24.07 7.84
N ALA A 143 6.79 -24.54 6.97
CA ALA A 143 6.47 -25.54 5.95
C ALA A 143 7.61 -26.55 5.76
N ALA A 144 7.99 -27.24 6.84
CA ALA A 144 8.66 -28.55 6.86
C ALA A 144 8.62 -29.02 8.33
N THR A 145 7.73 -29.91 8.79
CA THR A 145 7.53 -31.28 8.29
C THR A 145 6.20 -31.83 8.87
N PRO A 146 5.25 -32.34 8.06
CA PRO A 146 4.25 -33.27 8.55
C PRO A 146 4.80 -34.71 8.46
N ALA A 147 4.52 -35.52 9.49
CA ALA A 147 4.68 -36.97 9.59
C ALA A 147 6.07 -37.56 9.93
N ALA A 148 6.28 -37.80 11.24
CA ALA A 148 6.76 -39.09 11.75
C ALA A 148 6.45 -39.22 13.25
N ALA A 149 5.16 -39.19 13.61
CA ALA A 149 4.69 -39.70 14.89
C ALA A 149 3.51 -40.64 14.61
N SER A 150 3.78 -41.69 13.87
CA SER A 150 2.94 -42.89 13.85
C SER A 150 3.84 -44.09 14.01
N ALA A 151 3.63 -44.78 15.13
CA ALA A 151 3.72 -46.23 15.26
C ALA A 151 5.06 -46.90 14.97
N LEU A 152 5.89 -47.00 16.01
CA LEU A 152 6.44 -48.28 16.46
C LEU A 152 5.97 -48.40 17.93
N GLY A 153 5.08 -49.29 18.34
CA GLY A 153 4.80 -50.62 17.81
C GLY A 153 5.75 -51.63 18.47
N GLY A 154 5.43 -51.99 19.72
CA GLY A 154 5.63 -53.31 20.33
C GLY A 154 7.05 -53.87 20.48
N ALA A 155 7.49 -54.03 21.73
CA ALA A 155 7.69 -55.33 22.40
C ALA A 155 8.10 -55.10 23.85
#